data_AF-A0A0F9BGZ7-F1
#
_entry.id   AF-A0A0F9BGZ7-F1
#
_cell.length_a   1.000
_cell.length_b   1.000
_cell.length_c   1.000
_cell.angle_alpha   90.00
_cell.angle_beta   90.00
_cell.angle_gamma   90.00
#
_symmetry.space_group_name_H-M   'P 1'
#
loop_
_entity.id
_entity.type
_entity.pdbx_description
1 polymer ?
#
loop_
_entity_poly.entity_id
_entity_poly.type
_entity_poly.pdbx_seq_one_letter_code
_entity_poly.pdbx_strand_id
1 'polypeptide(L)'
;LYFRIRSLEGHAASNSLESDTRIARRCGDAIELKEHLRIYDSDEDDLIEDYRDTAERLVENELSISLQSQTLVLRLDRFPAWEIPLPMPPLISITSITYTDVNGTSQTVSSSDYTADITSTPGNVHPAFGESWPSTRNIPNAVVITYVAGFANAAAVPPAVRSAIMLIGGELHENRERVTDLSLQDLAIYPRLMANHACYFEFEYF
;
A
#
# COMPACT_ATOMS: atom_id res chain seq x y z
N LEU A 1 -1.45 -18.78 6.26
CA LEU A 1 -0.09 -18.24 6.44
C LEU A 1 -0.19 -16.73 6.28
N TYR A 2 -0.11 -15.98 7.39
CA TYR A 2 -0.24 -14.52 7.38
C TYR A 2 1.10 -13.94 6.88
N PHE A 3 1.19 -13.57 5.60
CA PHE A 3 2.38 -12.91 5.08
C PHE A 3 2.50 -11.52 5.72
N ARG A 4 3.52 -11.35 6.57
CA ARG A 4 3.75 -10.13 7.33
C ARG A 4 4.46 -9.13 6.41
N ILE A 5 3.69 -8.38 5.62
CA ILE A 5 4.18 -7.17 4.95
C ILE A 5 4.50 -6.18 6.06
N ARG A 6 5.79 -5.91 6.28
CA ARG A 6 6.22 -4.79 7.13
C ARG A 6 6.68 -3.67 6.21
N SER A 7 5.98 -2.54 6.26
CA SER A 7 6.57 -1.26 5.89
C SER A 7 7.79 -1.03 6.80
N LEU A 8 8.93 -0.64 6.22
CA LEU A 8 10.18 -0.41 6.95
C LEU A 8 10.16 0.94 7.70
N GLU A 9 9.17 1.14 8.56
CA GLU A 9 9.20 2.20 9.55
C GLU A 9 9.62 1.63 10.90
N GLY A 10 10.88 1.86 11.28
CA GLY A 10 11.27 1.84 12.69
C GLY A 10 12.53 1.04 13.02
N HIS A 11 13.69 1.71 12.98
CA HIS A 11 14.55 1.85 14.17
C HIS A 11 15.60 2.96 13.98
N ALA A 12 15.53 3.96 14.87
CA ALA A 12 16.55 4.94 15.27
C ALA A 12 16.67 6.29 14.51
N ALA A 13 16.17 7.32 15.22
CA ALA A 13 16.75 8.66 15.42
C ALA A 13 16.69 9.72 14.30
N SER A 14 15.64 10.55 14.29
CA SER A 14 15.75 12.03 14.17
C SER A 14 14.39 12.75 14.32
N ASN A 15 14.08 13.20 15.53
CA ASN A 15 12.82 13.87 15.89
C ASN A 15 12.57 15.26 15.24
N SER A 16 13.33 15.66 14.21
CA SER A 16 13.16 16.96 13.52
C SER A 16 13.08 16.86 11.99
N LEU A 17 13.32 15.69 11.39
CA LEU A 17 13.17 15.45 9.94
C LEU A 17 12.03 14.47 9.63
N GLU A 18 11.53 13.74 10.64
CA GLU A 18 10.37 12.85 10.52
C GLU A 18 9.04 13.62 10.40
N SER A 19 8.94 14.84 10.96
CA SER A 19 7.74 15.68 10.83
C SER A 19 7.60 16.26 9.42
N ASP A 20 8.70 16.73 8.82
CA ASP A 20 8.72 17.34 7.47
C ASP A 20 8.48 16.29 6.36
N THR A 21 8.92 15.06 6.58
CA THR A 21 8.70 13.95 5.65
C THR A 21 7.36 13.24 5.81
N ARG A 22 6.63 13.47 6.92
CA ARG A 22 5.24 13.04 7.09
C ARG A 22 4.24 13.94 6.37
N ILE A 23 4.51 15.24 6.31
CA ILE A 23 3.60 16.24 5.72
C ILE A 23 3.69 16.22 4.17
N ALA A 24 4.89 16.01 3.61
CA ALA A 24 5.12 16.10 2.17
C ALA A 24 4.61 14.92 1.32
N ARG A 25 3.96 13.91 1.93
CA ARG A 25 3.68 12.63 1.25
C ARG A 25 2.21 12.17 1.26
N ARG A 26 1.29 12.96 1.82
CA ARG A 26 -0.11 12.56 2.05
C ARG A 26 -0.99 12.81 0.82
N CYS A 27 -2.03 12.01 0.64
CA CYS A 27 -2.85 12.01 -0.58
C CYS A 27 -4.17 12.78 -0.43
N GLY A 28 -4.67 12.96 0.79
CA GLY A 28 -5.64 13.99 1.12
C GLY A 28 -4.93 15.24 1.63
N ASP A 29 -5.15 16.40 1.02
CA ASP A 29 -4.70 17.63 1.65
C ASP A 29 -5.57 17.91 2.89
N ALA A 30 -4.97 18.31 4.01
CA ALA A 30 -5.72 18.57 5.25
C ALA A 30 -6.72 19.73 5.04
N ILE A 31 -6.36 20.66 4.15
CA ILE A 31 -7.20 21.78 3.73
C ILE A 31 -8.46 21.28 3.00
N GLU A 32 -8.34 20.26 2.14
CA GLU A 32 -9.51 19.70 1.45
C GLU A 32 -10.50 19.05 2.44
N LEU A 33 -9.99 18.38 3.49
CA LEU A 33 -10.85 17.80 4.53
C LEU A 33 -11.53 18.90 5.38
N LYS A 34 -10.83 19.98 5.70
CA LYS A 34 -11.43 21.15 6.37
C LYS A 34 -12.54 21.78 5.53
N GLU A 35 -12.32 21.93 4.24
CA GLU A 35 -13.33 22.44 3.31
C GLU A 35 -14.54 21.50 3.23
N HIS A 36 -14.30 20.18 3.21
CA HIS A 36 -15.35 19.16 3.25
C HIS A 36 -16.21 19.27 4.52
N LEU A 37 -15.57 19.46 5.68
CA LEU A 37 -16.21 19.63 6.99
C LEU A 37 -16.79 21.04 7.21
N ARG A 38 -16.47 22.00 6.34
CA ARG A 38 -16.82 23.43 6.45
C ARG A 38 -16.28 24.09 7.74
N ILE A 39 -15.09 23.69 8.15
CA ILE A 39 -14.36 24.25 9.30
C ILE A 39 -13.38 25.31 8.78
N TYR A 40 -13.44 26.52 9.35
CA TYR A 40 -12.61 27.65 8.93
C TYR A 40 -11.63 28.14 10.00
N ASP A 41 -11.80 27.71 11.25
CA ASP A 41 -10.85 27.96 12.33
C ASP A 41 -9.67 26.98 12.30
N SER A 42 -8.71 27.14 13.21
CA SER A 42 -7.49 26.34 13.31
C SER A 42 -7.38 25.55 14.61
N ASP A 43 -8.43 25.52 15.43
CA ASP A 43 -8.35 24.96 16.78
C ASP A 43 -8.26 23.42 16.75
N GLU A 44 -8.83 22.79 15.72
CA GLU A 44 -8.87 21.34 15.54
C GLU A 44 -7.93 20.82 14.42
N ASP A 45 -6.98 21.63 13.95
CA ASP A 45 -6.12 21.28 12.81
C ASP A 45 -5.34 19.97 13.04
N ASP A 46 -4.72 19.81 14.21
CA ASP A 46 -3.99 18.58 14.57
C ASP A 46 -4.91 17.34 14.56
N LEU A 47 -6.16 17.50 15.03
CA LEU A 47 -7.13 16.40 15.09
C LEU A 47 -7.63 16.00 13.70
N ILE A 48 -7.84 16.99 12.82
CA ILE A 48 -8.25 16.77 11.43
C ILE A 48 -7.13 16.05 10.66
N GLU A 49 -5.87 16.38 10.94
CA GLU A 49 -4.74 15.64 10.37
C GLU A 49 -4.71 14.17 10.82
N ASP A 50 -5.00 13.88 12.09
CA ASP A 50 -5.05 12.51 12.62
C ASP A 50 -6.22 11.69 12.04
N TYR A 51 -7.38 12.32 11.83
CA TYR A 51 -8.53 11.69 11.17
C TYR A 51 -8.25 11.38 9.71
N ARG A 52 -7.60 12.29 8.99
CA ARG A 52 -7.12 12.03 7.63
C ARG A 52 -6.20 10.81 7.62
N ASP A 53 -5.19 10.76 8.49
CA ASP A 53 -4.21 9.66 8.48
C ASP A 53 -4.87 8.32 8.78
N THR A 54 -5.90 8.33 9.61
CA THR A 54 -6.68 7.13 9.93
C THR A 54 -7.55 6.74 8.74
N ALA A 55 -8.20 7.69 8.07
CA ALA A 55 -8.99 7.45 6.88
C ALA A 55 -8.14 6.88 5.72
N GLU A 56 -6.97 7.45 5.46
CA GLU A 56 -6.02 6.94 4.45
C GLU A 56 -5.66 5.47 4.73
N ARG A 57 -5.28 5.14 5.97
CA ARG A 57 -4.95 3.77 6.38
C ARG A 57 -6.12 2.79 6.22
N LEU A 58 -7.34 3.23 6.50
CA LEU A 58 -8.54 2.41 6.33
C LEU A 58 -8.79 2.11 4.86
N VAL A 59 -8.70 3.12 3.99
CA VAL A 59 -8.89 2.97 2.55
C VAL A 59 -7.79 2.12 1.92
N GLU A 60 -6.52 2.31 2.29
CA GLU A 60 -5.40 1.47 1.84
C GLU A 60 -5.64 -0.01 2.16
N ASN A 61 -6.10 -0.28 3.39
CA ASN A 61 -6.37 -1.65 3.82
C ASN A 61 -7.62 -2.25 3.15
N GLU A 62 -8.67 -1.47 2.94
CA GLU A 62 -9.89 -1.92 2.27
C GLU A 62 -9.65 -2.23 0.79
N LEU A 63 -8.93 -1.36 0.08
CA LEU A 63 -8.66 -1.51 -1.35
C LEU A 63 -7.42 -2.36 -1.65
N SER A 64 -6.60 -2.64 -0.64
CA SER A 64 -5.29 -3.29 -0.78
C SER A 64 -4.40 -2.58 -1.81
N ILE A 65 -4.36 -1.25 -1.75
CA ILE A 65 -3.54 -0.37 -2.61
C ILE A 65 -2.57 0.44 -1.76
N SER A 66 -1.47 0.89 -2.37
CA SER A 66 -0.61 1.91 -1.77
C SER A 66 -1.06 3.29 -2.27
N LEU A 67 -1.55 4.15 -1.39
CA LEU A 67 -1.89 5.54 -1.74
C LEU A 67 -0.64 6.37 -1.88
N GLN A 68 0.32 6.15 -0.98
CA GLN A 68 1.61 6.82 -0.95
C GLN A 68 2.73 5.93 -1.48
N SER A 69 3.73 6.54 -2.13
CA SER A 69 4.98 5.85 -2.49
C SER A 69 5.69 5.34 -1.23
N GLN A 70 5.77 4.02 -1.11
CA GLN A 70 6.41 3.31 -0.01
C GLN A 70 7.23 2.13 -0.51
N THR A 71 8.27 1.78 0.25
CA THR A 71 9.08 0.60 -0.03
C THR A 71 8.50 -0.60 0.72
N LEU A 72 8.07 -1.61 -0.04
CA LEU A 72 7.48 -2.83 0.47
C LEU A 72 8.43 -4.01 0.29
N VAL A 73 8.28 -5.00 1.18
CA VAL A 73 9.06 -6.23 1.14
C VAL A 73 8.11 -7.43 1.10
N LEU A 74 8.07 -8.11 -0.03
CA LEU A 74 7.40 -9.39 -0.20
C LEU A 74 8.39 -10.51 0.11
N ARG A 75 7.97 -11.46 0.94
CA ARG A 75 8.75 -12.67 1.24
C ARG A 75 7.98 -13.88 0.77
N LEU A 76 8.66 -14.81 0.11
CA LEU A 76 8.08 -16.07 -0.38
C LEU A 76 8.98 -17.23 0.03
N ASP A 77 8.39 -18.40 0.23
CA ASP A 77 9.12 -19.62 0.60
C ASP A 77 9.85 -20.24 -0.60
N ARG A 78 9.40 -19.95 -1.83
CA ARG A 78 10.00 -20.38 -3.10
C ARG A 78 9.58 -19.45 -4.24
N PHE A 79 10.29 -19.50 -5.36
CA PHE A 79 9.81 -18.89 -6.60
C PHE A 79 8.61 -19.67 -7.16
N PRO A 80 7.56 -18.99 -7.66
CA PRO A 80 6.46 -19.63 -8.39
C PRO A 80 6.90 -20.06 -9.80
N ALA A 81 6.04 -20.78 -10.51
CA ALA A 81 6.36 -21.32 -11.82
C ALA A 81 6.52 -20.26 -12.92
N TRP A 82 5.80 -19.13 -12.81
CA TRP A 82 5.78 -18.10 -13.85
C TRP A 82 5.86 -16.69 -13.25
N GLU A 83 4.73 -16.14 -12.85
CA GLU A 83 4.65 -14.76 -12.38
C GLU A 83 4.64 -14.64 -10.86
N ILE A 84 5.19 -13.54 -10.38
CA ILE A 84 5.12 -13.13 -8.98
C ILE A 84 4.26 -11.86 -8.93
N PRO A 85 2.98 -11.97 -8.55
CA PRO A 85 2.15 -10.79 -8.36
C PRO A 85 2.59 -10.05 -7.11
N LEU A 86 2.83 -8.74 -7.25
CA LEU A 86 3.25 -7.88 -6.14
C LEU A 86 2.01 -7.23 -5.51
N PRO A 87 1.78 -7.45 -4.20
CA PRO A 87 0.64 -6.85 -3.52
C PRO A 87 0.81 -5.33 -3.39
N MET A 88 -0.30 -4.64 -3.13
CA MET A 88 -0.37 -3.18 -2.91
C MET A 88 0.01 -2.32 -4.13
N PRO A 89 -0.69 -2.45 -5.28
CA PRO A 89 -0.46 -1.58 -6.43
C PRO A 89 -0.75 -0.10 -6.14
N PRO A 90 -0.30 0.84 -7.00
CA PRO A 90 0.43 0.62 -8.25
C PRO A 90 1.93 0.39 -8.03
N LEU A 91 2.54 -0.47 -8.85
CA LEU A 91 3.99 -0.75 -8.80
C LEU A 91 4.77 0.39 -9.47
N ILE A 92 5.74 0.98 -8.77
CA ILE A 92 6.63 2.01 -9.34
C ILE A 92 7.90 1.36 -9.88
N SER A 93 8.60 0.57 -9.06
CA SER A 93 9.87 -0.05 -9.43
C SER A 93 10.24 -1.21 -8.51
N ILE A 94 11.10 -2.10 -8.99
CA ILE A 94 11.71 -3.16 -8.19
C ILE A 94 13.09 -2.71 -7.76
N THR A 95 13.35 -2.73 -6.46
CA THR A 95 14.66 -2.36 -5.89
C THR A 95 15.62 -3.53 -5.92
N SER A 96 15.18 -4.71 -5.48
CA SER A 96 16.00 -5.92 -5.49
C SER A 96 15.16 -7.19 -5.33
N ILE A 97 15.65 -8.27 -5.94
CA ILE A 97 15.14 -9.63 -5.74
C ILE A 97 16.30 -10.47 -5.23
N THR A 98 16.23 -10.90 -3.98
CA THR A 98 17.22 -11.78 -3.37
C THR A 98 16.62 -13.14 -3.05
N TYR A 99 17.45 -14.18 -3.11
CA TYR A 99 17.02 -15.53 -2.82
C TYR A 99 18.13 -16.35 -2.15
N THR A 100 17.76 -17.37 -1.40
CA THR A 100 18.71 -18.33 -0.83
C THR A 100 18.83 -19.53 -1.77
N ASP A 101 20.04 -19.73 -2.32
CA ASP A 101 20.34 -20.86 -3.20
C ASP A 101 20.34 -22.21 -2.47
N VAL A 102 20.39 -23.30 -3.22
CA VAL A 102 20.43 -24.67 -2.67
C VAL A 102 21.61 -24.92 -1.72
N ASN A 103 22.71 -24.17 -1.87
CA ASN A 103 23.89 -24.24 -1.03
C ASN A 103 23.73 -23.44 0.28
N GLY A 104 22.66 -22.66 0.43
CA GLY A 104 22.38 -21.83 1.60
C GLY A 104 23.00 -20.43 1.53
N THR A 105 23.45 -19.98 0.36
CA THR A 105 24.02 -18.65 0.16
C THR A 105 22.96 -17.69 -0.38
N SER A 106 22.93 -16.46 0.13
CA SER A 106 22.08 -15.41 -0.43
C SER A 106 22.65 -14.93 -1.75
N GLN A 107 21.82 -14.98 -2.79
CA GLN A 107 22.11 -14.51 -4.14
C GLN A 107 21.11 -13.41 -4.51
N THR A 108 21.50 -12.57 -5.48
CA THR A 108 20.62 -11.54 -6.04
C THR A 108 20.33 -11.91 -7.49
N VAL A 109 19.07 -11.86 -7.90
CA VAL A 109 18.69 -12.03 -9.31
C VAL A 109 19.09 -10.76 -10.06
N SER A 110 19.79 -10.91 -11.18
CA SER A 110 20.19 -9.76 -12.01
C SER A 110 18.95 -9.10 -12.62
N SER A 111 18.99 -7.78 -12.80
CA SER A 111 17.92 -7.05 -13.49
C SER A 111 17.76 -7.42 -14.97
N SER A 112 18.74 -8.12 -15.55
CA SER A 112 18.65 -8.73 -16.89
C SER A 112 17.79 -9.99 -16.93
N ASP A 113 17.62 -10.66 -15.80
CA ASP A 113 17.07 -12.01 -15.74
C ASP A 113 15.56 -12.00 -15.40
N TYR A 114 15.00 -10.81 -15.11
CA TYR A 114 13.59 -10.61 -14.86
C TYR A 114 13.05 -9.36 -15.58
N THR A 115 11.75 -9.35 -15.83
CA THR A 115 11.00 -8.21 -16.35
C THR A 115 9.88 -7.85 -15.37
N ALA A 116 9.74 -6.56 -15.07
CA ALA A 116 8.67 -6.04 -14.24
C ALA A 116 7.56 -5.47 -15.12
N ASP A 117 6.33 -5.95 -14.95
CA ASP A 117 5.14 -5.31 -15.50
C ASP A 117 4.61 -4.29 -14.50
N ILE A 118 4.90 -3.02 -14.76
CA ILE A 118 4.43 -1.86 -14.00
C ILE A 118 3.08 -1.33 -14.51
N THR A 119 2.57 -1.87 -15.63
CA THR A 119 1.34 -1.39 -16.29
C THR A 119 0.11 -2.15 -15.82
N SER A 120 0.25 -3.45 -15.57
CA SER A 120 -0.81 -4.26 -15.01
C SER A 120 -1.09 -3.90 -13.55
N THR A 121 -2.35 -4.09 -13.13
CA THR A 121 -2.79 -3.89 -11.74
C THR A 121 -3.45 -5.19 -11.27
N PRO A 122 -2.84 -5.96 -10.35
CA PRO A 122 -1.56 -5.70 -9.67
C PRO A 122 -0.34 -5.77 -10.61
N GLY A 123 0.76 -5.16 -10.20
CA GLY A 123 2.03 -5.23 -10.93
C GLY A 123 2.70 -6.58 -10.70
N ASN A 124 3.26 -7.17 -11.75
CA ASN A 124 3.78 -8.54 -11.74
C ASN A 124 5.27 -8.57 -12.11
N VAL A 125 5.98 -9.58 -11.63
CA VAL A 125 7.36 -9.87 -12.02
C VAL A 125 7.43 -11.22 -12.71
N HIS A 126 8.10 -11.27 -13.86
CA HIS A 126 8.29 -12.48 -14.65
C HIS A 126 9.79 -12.69 -14.92
N PRO A 127 10.24 -13.93 -15.14
CA PRO A 127 11.54 -14.19 -15.74
C PRO A 127 11.64 -13.47 -17.09
N ALA A 128 12.86 -13.04 -17.46
CA ALA A 128 13.11 -12.52 -18.80
C ALA A 128 12.83 -13.59 -19.86
N PHE A 129 12.63 -13.17 -21.11
CA PHE A 129 12.30 -14.09 -22.20
C PHE A 129 13.39 -15.16 -22.37
N GLY A 130 13.01 -16.43 -22.22
CA GLY A 130 13.93 -17.58 -22.30
C GLY A 130 14.63 -17.95 -20.99
N GLU A 131 14.42 -17.18 -19.93
CA GLU A 131 14.95 -17.45 -18.60
C GLU A 131 13.93 -18.17 -17.70
N SER A 132 14.40 -18.72 -16.59
CA SER A 132 13.57 -19.34 -15.56
C SER A 132 14.06 -18.96 -14.17
N TRP A 133 13.16 -19.01 -13.17
CA TRP A 133 13.54 -18.68 -11.81
C TRP A 133 14.60 -19.64 -11.27
N PRO A 134 15.64 -19.13 -10.58
CA PRO A 134 16.65 -19.98 -9.95
C PRO A 134 16.05 -20.94 -8.92
N SER A 135 16.70 -22.09 -8.75
CA SER A 135 16.31 -23.04 -7.70
C SER A 135 16.65 -22.49 -6.31
N THR A 136 15.65 -22.48 -5.44
CA THR A 136 15.76 -22.01 -4.05
C THR A 136 15.85 -23.16 -3.08
N ARG A 137 16.45 -22.91 -1.91
CA ARG A 137 16.42 -23.86 -0.80
C ARG A 137 15.01 -23.89 -0.19
N ASN A 138 14.54 -25.08 0.20
CA ASN A 138 13.27 -25.25 0.90
C ASN A 138 13.36 -24.76 2.36
N ILE A 139 13.42 -23.45 2.55
CA ILE A 139 13.38 -22.78 3.86
C ILE A 139 12.31 -21.68 3.85
N PRO A 140 11.73 -21.33 5.00
CA PRO A 140 10.80 -20.21 5.07
C PRO A 140 11.45 -18.89 4.64
N ASN A 141 10.73 -18.06 3.89
CA ASN A 141 11.21 -16.77 3.37
C ASN A 141 12.50 -16.86 2.52
N ALA A 142 12.66 -17.93 1.74
CA ALA A 142 13.84 -18.12 0.89
C ALA A 142 14.00 -17.02 -0.17
N VAL A 143 12.91 -16.40 -0.61
CA VAL A 143 12.89 -15.31 -1.60
C VAL A 143 12.42 -14.02 -0.92
N VAL A 144 13.13 -12.93 -1.17
CA VAL A 144 12.81 -11.59 -0.66
C VAL A 144 12.84 -10.60 -1.81
N ILE A 145 11.70 -9.95 -2.05
CA ILE A 145 11.53 -8.95 -3.10
C ILE A 145 11.28 -7.61 -2.43
N THR A 146 12.17 -6.65 -2.69
CA THR A 146 12.02 -5.26 -2.25
C THR A 146 11.60 -4.42 -3.45
N TYR A 147 10.48 -3.73 -3.33
CA TYR A 147 9.90 -2.94 -4.41
C TYR A 147 9.26 -1.67 -3.88
N VAL A 148 9.10 -0.68 -4.75
CA VAL A 148 8.45 0.59 -4.45
C VAL A 148 7.07 0.55 -5.09
N ALA A 149 6.03 0.78 -4.30
CA ALA A 149 4.66 0.85 -4.76
C ALA A 149 3.97 2.09 -4.17
N GLY A 150 3.00 2.63 -4.91
CA GLY A 150 2.25 3.81 -4.54
C GLY A 150 2.00 4.76 -5.70
N PHE A 151 1.08 5.71 -5.51
CA PHE A 151 0.89 6.78 -6.48
C PHE A 151 2.04 7.78 -6.41
N ALA A 152 2.38 8.37 -7.56
CA ALA A 152 3.49 9.32 -7.66
C ALA A 152 3.22 10.63 -6.89
N ASN A 153 1.95 11.01 -6.74
CA ASN A 153 1.50 12.19 -5.99
C ASN A 153 0.00 12.09 -5.70
N ALA A 154 -0.49 12.96 -4.81
CA ALA A 154 -1.90 13.07 -4.44
C ALA A 154 -2.85 13.25 -5.65
N ALA A 155 -2.41 13.98 -6.69
CA ALA A 155 -3.23 14.22 -7.87
C ALA A 155 -3.39 12.97 -8.76
N ALA A 156 -2.47 12.01 -8.67
CA ALA A 156 -2.54 10.74 -9.38
C ALA A 156 -3.51 9.75 -8.72
N VAL A 157 -3.91 9.98 -7.46
CA VAL A 157 -4.93 9.17 -6.80
C VAL A 157 -6.28 9.40 -7.46
N PRO A 158 -7.01 8.33 -7.85
CA PRO A 158 -8.32 8.47 -8.49
C PRO A 158 -9.27 9.34 -7.64
N PRO A 159 -10.05 10.25 -8.27
CA PRO A 159 -10.98 11.12 -7.54
C PRO A 159 -11.96 10.35 -6.65
N ALA A 160 -12.39 9.16 -7.10
CA ALA A 160 -13.21 8.25 -6.33
C ALA A 160 -12.58 7.87 -4.99
N VAL A 161 -11.30 7.47 -5.00
CA VAL A 161 -10.57 7.08 -3.78
C VAL A 161 -10.41 8.28 -2.84
N ARG A 162 -10.10 9.47 -3.38
CA ARG A 162 -10.03 10.70 -2.57
C ARG A 162 -11.36 11.03 -1.90
N SER A 163 -12.47 10.90 -2.61
CA SER A 163 -13.80 11.12 -2.03
C SER A 163 -14.15 10.12 -0.93
N ALA A 164 -13.71 8.86 -1.01
CA ALA A 164 -13.89 7.92 0.10
C ALA A 164 -13.09 8.30 1.34
N ILE A 165 -11.84 8.74 1.18
CA ILE A 165 -11.01 9.24 2.29
C ILE A 165 -11.72 10.42 2.99
N MET A 166 -12.30 11.34 2.22
CA MET A 166 -13.08 12.46 2.77
C MET A 166 -14.32 12.00 3.55
N LEU A 167 -15.06 11.03 3.02
CA LEU A 167 -16.25 10.48 3.69
C LEU A 167 -15.90 9.82 5.02
N ILE A 168 -14.85 8.99 5.05
CA ILE A 168 -14.37 8.35 6.29
C ILE A 168 -13.84 9.39 7.26
N GLY A 169 -13.07 10.37 6.79
CA GLY A 169 -12.58 11.48 7.62
C GLY A 169 -13.73 12.26 8.27
N GLY A 170 -14.81 12.50 7.51
CA GLY A 170 -16.02 13.12 8.02
C GLY A 170 -16.73 12.26 9.07
N GLU A 171 -16.84 10.96 8.83
CA GLU A 171 -17.44 10.03 9.78
C GLU A 171 -16.67 9.98 11.11
N LEU A 172 -15.34 9.94 11.06
CA LEU A 172 -14.47 9.96 12.23
C LEU A 172 -14.59 11.27 13.03
N HIS A 173 -14.80 12.39 12.35
CA HIS A 173 -14.98 13.70 12.97
C HIS A 173 -16.33 13.81 13.70
N GLU A 174 -17.41 13.37 13.06
CA GLU A 174 -18.77 13.42 13.62
C GLU A 174 -18.99 12.40 14.75
N ASN A 175 -18.44 11.19 14.61
CA ASN A 175 -18.63 10.10 15.57
C ASN A 175 -17.38 9.92 16.45
N ARG A 176 -17.24 10.78 17.46
CA ARG A 176 -16.10 10.74 18.40
C ARG A 176 -16.23 9.66 19.49
N GLU A 177 -17.34 8.93 19.52
CA GLU A 177 -17.63 7.89 20.50
C GLU A 177 -17.58 6.50 19.86
N ARG A 178 -17.19 5.49 20.64
CA ARG A 178 -17.11 4.10 20.16
C ARG A 178 -18.50 3.47 19.92
N VAL A 179 -19.52 3.92 20.65
CA VAL A 179 -20.87 3.36 20.61
C VAL A 179 -21.84 4.51 20.50
N THR A 180 -22.77 4.42 19.57
CA THR A 180 -23.90 5.33 19.43
C THR A 180 -25.19 4.52 19.50
N ASP A 181 -26.28 5.13 19.97
CA ASP A 181 -27.60 4.49 20.01
C ASP A 181 -28.32 4.50 18.64
N LEU A 182 -27.68 5.09 17.61
CA LEU A 182 -28.22 5.29 16.28
C LEU A 182 -27.70 4.21 15.32
N SER A 183 -28.61 3.53 14.62
CA SER A 183 -28.25 2.68 13.48
C SER A 183 -28.23 3.54 12.22
N LEU A 184 -27.04 3.90 11.75
CA LEU A 184 -26.87 4.51 10.42
C LEU A 184 -26.93 3.42 9.35
N GLN A 185 -27.41 3.78 8.16
CA GLN A 185 -27.44 2.88 7.00
C GLN A 185 -26.35 3.28 6.02
N ASP A 186 -25.55 2.30 5.60
CA ASP A 186 -24.54 2.52 4.56
C ASP A 186 -25.20 2.94 3.25
N LEU A 187 -24.68 4.03 2.69
CA LEU A 187 -25.08 4.47 1.36
C LEU A 187 -24.46 3.53 0.33
N ALA A 188 -25.30 2.95 -0.53
CA ALA A 188 -24.87 2.06 -1.62
C ALA A 188 -23.88 2.69 -2.62
N ILE A 189 -23.65 4.00 -2.54
CA ILE A 189 -22.65 4.70 -3.36
C ILE A 189 -21.21 4.40 -2.92
N TYR A 190 -20.96 4.23 -1.62
CA TYR A 190 -19.61 3.96 -1.10
C TYR A 190 -18.98 2.69 -1.69
N PRO A 191 -19.63 1.50 -1.61
CA PRO A 191 -19.06 0.29 -2.20
C PRO A 191 -18.94 0.39 -3.73
N ARG A 192 -19.81 1.17 -4.40
CA ARG A 192 -19.72 1.40 -5.85
C ARG A 192 -18.56 2.32 -6.24
N LEU A 193 -18.23 3.27 -5.37
CA LEU A 193 -17.07 4.15 -5.53
C LEU A 193 -15.76 3.34 -5.45
N MET A 194 -15.73 2.35 -4.55
CA MET A 194 -14.57 1.51 -4.25
C MET A 194 -14.41 0.32 -5.21
N ALA A 195 -15.50 -0.24 -5.73
CA ALA A 195 -15.50 -1.50 -6.49
C ALA A 195 -14.54 -1.53 -7.72
N ASN A 196 -14.32 -0.39 -8.38
CA ASN A 196 -13.43 -0.32 -9.55
C ASN A 196 -11.95 -0.16 -9.19
N HIS A 197 -11.63 0.10 -7.93
CA HIS A 197 -10.28 0.41 -7.45
C HIS A 197 -9.76 -0.61 -6.43
N ALA A 198 -10.61 -1.53 -5.98
CA ALA A 198 -10.22 -2.62 -5.10
C ALA A 198 -9.36 -3.62 -5.87
N CYS A 199 -8.13 -3.83 -5.39
CA CYS A 199 -7.28 -4.90 -5.89
C CYS A 199 -7.53 -6.15 -5.04
N TYR A 200 -8.36 -7.06 -5.52
CA TYR A 200 -8.51 -8.36 -4.87
C TYR A 200 -7.27 -9.21 -5.13
N PHE A 201 -6.41 -9.33 -4.12
CA PHE A 201 -5.32 -10.31 -4.13
C PHE A 201 -5.88 -11.64 -3.62
N GLU A 202 -6.55 -12.40 -4.49
CA GLU A 202 -6.89 -13.78 -4.19
C GLU A 202 -5.63 -14.64 -4.34
N PHE A 203 -5.13 -15.15 -3.21
CA PHE A 203 -4.10 -16.19 -3.16
C PHE A 203 -4.70 -17.53 -3.64
N GLU A 204 -5.16 -17.64 -4.88
CA GLU A 204 -5.40 -18.93 -5.52
C GLU A 204 -4.13 -19.39 -6.22
N TYR A 205 -3.14 -19.93 -5.49
CA TYR A 205 -2.16 -20.81 -6.12
C TYR A 205 -1.74 -21.98 -5.21
N PHE A 206 -1.79 -23.15 -5.85
CA PHE A 206 -1.52 -24.53 -5.43
C PHE A 206 -0.06 -24.82 -5.02
#